data_AF-A0A6J8AW64-F1
#
_entry.id   AF-A0A6J8AW64-F1
#
_cell.length_a   1.000
_cell.length_b   1.000
_cell.length_c   1.000
_cell.angle_alpha   90.00
_cell.angle_beta   90.00
_cell.angle_gamma   90.00
#
_symmetry.space_group_name_H-M   'P 1'
#
loop_
_entity.id
_entity.type
_entity.pdbx_description
1 polymer ?
#
loop_
_entity_poly.entity_id
_entity_poly.type
_entity_poly.pdbx_seq_one_letter_code
_entity_poly.pdbx_strand_id
1 'polypeptide(L)'
;MKTFRICEAANRKENIPMVHQCRKKDQWQCKNNGARHSYRPSERSKRKKGESKEEKKQSMAPSSEDEEGARIIFILLSPDGGLGIVKLENTPDNITDPKAACEFKCPVGTDYKTPVHYEIPVRHVSQLLAEMASTGTKELVYLSWSAESSTVFQVSFDEELWKMIIDEALSVYSTESPKRPTRISEAAKNIKRKLYSFKQEHTELLCEVKSAKATSLNISQSHT
;
A
#
# COMPACT_ATOMS: atom_id res chain seq x y z
N MET A 1 -20.83 -13.87 11.68
CA MET A 1 -19.64 -14.00 10.82
C MET A 1 -19.53 -12.72 10.01
N LYS A 2 -18.49 -11.90 10.20
CA LYS A 2 -18.33 -10.63 9.46
C LYS A 2 -17.69 -10.95 8.11
N THR A 3 -18.45 -10.78 7.02
CA THR A 3 -17.99 -11.08 5.66
C THR A 3 -17.19 -9.90 5.11
N PHE A 4 -15.94 -10.13 4.74
CA PHE A 4 -15.10 -9.12 4.09
C PHE A 4 -15.34 -9.14 2.58
N ARG A 5 -15.43 -7.96 1.96
CA ARG A 5 -15.36 -7.83 0.50
C ARG A 5 -14.19 -6.92 0.17
N ILE A 6 -13.13 -7.51 -0.38
CA ILE A 6 -12.13 -6.75 -1.13
C ILE A 6 -12.84 -6.32 -2.40
N CYS A 7 -13.07 -5.02 -2.55
CA CYS A 7 -13.48 -4.49 -3.84
C CYS A 7 -12.23 -4.40 -4.71
N GLU A 8 -12.02 -5.39 -5.57
CA GLU A 8 -11.19 -5.18 -6.75
C GLU A 8 -11.82 -4.01 -7.52
N ALA A 9 -11.03 -2.98 -7.80
CA ALA A 9 -11.38 -2.02 -8.83
C ALA A 9 -11.32 -2.78 -10.16
N ALA A 10 -12.42 -3.46 -10.49
CA ALA A 10 -12.57 -4.11 -11.77
C ALA A 10 -12.29 -3.06 -12.85
N ASN A 11 -11.33 -3.35 -13.72
CA ASN A 11 -11.09 -2.70 -15.00
C ASN A 11 -12.36 -2.80 -15.85
N ARG A 12 -13.39 -2.00 -15.52
CA ARG A 12 -14.51 -1.77 -16.41
C ARG A 12 -13.95 -1.00 -17.59
N LYS A 13 -14.08 -1.64 -18.75
CA LYS A 13 -13.89 -1.08 -20.09
C LYS A 13 -14.82 0.11 -20.29
N GLU A 14 -14.52 1.24 -19.68
CA GLU A 14 -14.94 2.53 -20.18
C GLU A 14 -13.72 3.12 -20.88
N ASN A 15 -13.91 3.59 -22.11
CA ASN A 15 -12.92 4.36 -22.87
C ASN A 15 -12.61 5.65 -22.09
N ILE A 16 -11.79 5.54 -21.05
CA ILE A 16 -11.11 6.66 -20.44
C ILE A 16 -9.88 6.87 -21.32
N PRO A 17 -9.74 8.01 -22.01
CA PRO A 17 -8.52 8.28 -22.74
C PRO A 17 -7.38 8.20 -21.74
N MET A 18 -6.46 7.24 -21.97
CA MET A 18 -5.17 7.23 -21.32
C MET A 18 -4.51 8.57 -21.62
N VAL A 19 -4.64 9.52 -20.72
CA VAL A 19 -3.83 10.72 -20.72
C VAL A 19 -2.44 10.25 -20.30
N HIS A 20 -1.63 9.87 -21.27
CA HIS A 20 -0.19 9.96 -21.17
C HIS A 20 0.15 11.43 -20.89
N GLN A 21 0.16 11.82 -19.60
CA GLN A 21 0.94 12.96 -19.16
C GLN A 21 2.41 12.52 -19.10
N CYS A 22 2.96 12.27 -20.29
CA CYS A 22 4.38 12.45 -20.53
C CYS A 22 4.61 13.97 -20.45
N ARG A 23 4.87 14.50 -19.25
CA ARG A 23 5.33 15.88 -19.09
C ARG A 23 6.73 15.98 -19.69
N LYS A 24 6.79 16.25 -21.00
CA LYS A 24 7.88 17.03 -21.57
C LYS A 24 7.78 18.44 -20.99
N LYS A 25 8.79 18.85 -20.22
CA LYS A 25 9.42 20.18 -20.21
C LYS A 25 10.35 20.31 -19.00
N ASP A 26 11.64 20.35 -19.32
CA ASP A 26 12.62 21.35 -18.90
C ASP A 26 12.84 21.63 -17.40
N GLN A 27 14.12 21.46 -17.01
CA GLN A 27 14.85 22.14 -15.94
C GLN A 27 14.12 22.33 -14.61
N TRP A 28 14.44 21.48 -13.64
CA TRP A 28 14.36 21.84 -12.22
C TRP A 28 15.76 22.17 -11.69
N GLN A 29 16.07 23.47 -11.60
CA GLN A 29 17.09 23.97 -10.68
C GLN A 29 16.47 24.01 -9.27
N CYS A 30 16.82 23.07 -8.41
CA CYS A 30 16.54 23.19 -6.98
C CYS A 30 17.47 24.23 -6.36
N LYS A 31 16.97 25.46 -6.14
CA LYS A 31 17.59 26.41 -5.23
C LYS A 31 17.26 26.05 -3.79
N ASN A 32 18.31 25.87 -3.00
CA ASN A 32 18.31 25.84 -1.54
C ASN A 32 17.47 26.98 -0.95
N ASN A 33 16.69 26.69 0.09
CA ASN A 33 16.50 27.62 1.20
C ASN A 33 16.11 26.84 2.46
N GLY A 34 17.05 26.80 3.40
CA GLY A 34 16.82 26.30 4.74
C GLY A 34 15.93 27.25 5.53
N ALA A 35 15.01 26.68 6.30
CA ALA A 35 14.37 27.35 7.41
C ALA A 35 14.23 26.35 8.57
N ARG A 36 15.05 26.53 9.60
CA ARG A 36 14.94 25.86 10.90
C ARG A 36 13.73 26.46 11.63
N HIS A 37 12.72 25.66 11.96
CA HIS A 37 11.70 26.05 12.92
C HIS A 37 12.00 25.46 14.30
N SER A 38 12.43 26.32 15.22
CA SER A 38 12.55 26.04 16.65
C SER A 38 11.16 26.02 17.30
N TYR A 39 10.77 24.88 17.89
CA TYR A 39 9.51 24.72 18.61
C TYR A 39 9.69 25.14 20.08
N ARG A 40 8.95 26.15 20.54
CA ARG A 40 8.79 26.51 21.97
C ARG A 40 7.52 25.82 22.50
N PRO A 41 7.55 25.08 23.62
CA PRO A 41 6.33 24.63 24.28
C PRO A 41 5.69 25.77 25.07
N SER A 42 4.40 26.04 24.84
CA SER A 42 3.61 26.93 25.68
C SER A 42 3.04 26.16 26.88
N GLU A 43 3.33 26.64 28.09
CA GLU A 43 2.70 26.22 29.34
C GLU A 43 1.20 26.48 29.31
N ARG A 44 0.38 25.50 29.74
CA ARG A 44 -1.02 25.76 30.06
C ARG A 44 -1.45 25.09 31.36
N SER A 45 -1.41 25.94 32.38
CA SER A 45 -2.25 26.08 33.57
C SER A 45 -3.15 24.91 34.01
N LYS A 46 -2.89 24.48 35.24
CA LYS A 46 -3.78 23.74 36.14
C LYS A 46 -5.11 24.49 36.33
N ARG A 47 -6.24 23.79 36.27
CA ARG A 47 -7.50 24.19 36.93
C ARG A 47 -8.13 22.98 37.63
N LYS A 48 -8.50 23.23 38.90
CA LYS A 48 -9.03 22.29 39.89
C LYS A 48 -10.51 21.99 39.66
N LYS A 49 -10.87 20.73 40.00
CA LYS A 49 -12.05 20.23 40.73
C LYS A 49 -13.30 21.13 40.80
N GLY A 50 -14.42 20.57 40.32
CA GLY A 50 -15.77 20.86 40.77
C GLY A 50 -16.59 19.57 40.74
N GLU A 51 -16.94 19.06 41.91
CA GLU A 51 -17.95 18.02 42.12
C GLU A 51 -19.36 18.62 41.96
N SER A 52 -20.31 17.90 41.37
CA SER A 52 -21.63 17.67 41.98
C SER A 52 -22.60 16.90 41.08
N LYS A 53 -23.34 16.01 41.75
CA LYS A 53 -24.74 15.60 41.56
C LYS A 53 -25.13 14.69 40.39
N GLU A 54 -25.07 13.42 40.73
CA GLU A 54 -26.14 12.40 40.63
C GLU A 54 -27.57 12.93 40.34
N GLU A 55 -28.09 12.58 39.17
CA GLU A 55 -29.54 12.44 38.92
C GLU A 55 -29.78 11.13 38.17
N LYS A 56 -30.40 10.18 38.86
CA LYS A 56 -30.97 8.94 38.32
C LYS A 56 -32.20 9.29 37.48
N LYS A 57 -32.12 9.11 36.16
CA LYS A 57 -33.29 8.86 35.31
C LYS A 57 -33.27 7.41 34.87
N GLN A 58 -34.10 6.59 35.50
CA GLN A 58 -34.60 5.35 34.94
C GLN A 58 -35.53 5.72 33.78
N SER A 59 -35.06 5.59 32.55
CA SER A 59 -35.92 5.53 31.36
C SER A 59 -35.90 4.12 30.82
N MET A 60 -37.09 3.55 30.70
CA MET A 60 -37.38 2.22 30.20
C MET A 60 -36.73 1.96 28.84
N ALA A 61 -36.13 0.79 28.71
CA ALA A 61 -35.56 0.28 27.47
C ALA A 61 -36.67 -0.03 26.45
N PRO A 62 -36.62 0.50 25.22
CA PRO A 62 -37.18 -0.22 24.09
C PRO A 62 -36.23 -1.37 23.76
N SER A 63 -36.72 -2.60 23.92
CA SER A 63 -36.10 -3.79 23.34
C SER A 63 -36.34 -3.78 21.83
N SER A 64 -35.56 -2.99 21.10
CA SER A 64 -35.38 -3.20 19.67
C SER A 64 -34.22 -4.18 19.53
N GLU A 65 -34.55 -5.39 19.07
CA GLU A 65 -33.60 -6.24 18.36
C GLU A 65 -33.26 -5.51 17.06
N ASP A 66 -32.46 -4.45 17.18
CA ASP A 66 -31.87 -3.78 16.03
C ASP A 66 -30.91 -4.81 15.44
N GLU A 67 -31.29 -5.38 14.31
CA GLU A 67 -30.37 -6.11 13.45
C GLU A 67 -29.15 -5.22 13.25
N GLU A 68 -28.07 -5.52 13.98
CA GLU A 68 -26.82 -4.80 13.93
C GLU A 68 -26.24 -5.04 12.55
N GLY A 69 -26.70 -4.23 11.59
CA GLY A 69 -26.37 -4.33 10.19
C GLY A 69 -24.86 -4.35 10.07
N ALA A 70 -24.32 -5.48 9.64
CA ALA A 70 -22.90 -5.70 9.59
C ALA A 70 -22.24 -4.58 8.78
N ARG A 71 -21.50 -3.70 9.47
CA ARG A 71 -20.76 -2.63 8.81
C ARG A 71 -19.68 -3.26 7.94
N ILE A 72 -19.69 -2.91 6.65
CA ILE A 72 -18.70 -3.37 5.69
C ILE A 72 -17.59 -2.33 5.65
N ILE A 73 -16.37 -2.75 6.01
CA ILE A 73 -15.15 -1.96 5.81
C ILE A 73 -14.56 -2.34 4.46
N PHE A 74 -14.24 -1.34 3.66
CA PHE A 74 -13.55 -1.51 2.39
C PHE A 74 -12.12 -0.99 2.51
N ILE A 75 -11.17 -1.78 2.03
CA ILE A 75 -9.79 -1.34 1.79
C ILE A 75 -9.66 -1.17 0.28
N LEU A 76 -9.30 0.02 -0.17
CA LEU A 76 -9.04 0.29 -1.58
C LEU A 76 -7.56 0.01 -1.87
N LEU A 77 -7.32 -0.84 -2.86
CA LEU A 77 -6.00 -1.28 -3.29
C LEU A 77 -5.89 -1.09 -4.80
N SER A 78 -4.68 -0.80 -5.26
CA SER A 78 -4.36 -0.60 -6.66
C SER A 78 -2.96 -1.15 -6.91
N PRO A 79 -2.80 -2.49 -6.97
CA PRO A 79 -1.53 -3.08 -7.35
C PRO A 79 -1.11 -2.55 -8.73
N ASP A 80 0.18 -2.40 -8.97
CA ASP A 80 0.65 -1.94 -10.27
C ASP A 80 0.41 -2.97 -11.39
N GLY A 81 0.21 -4.24 -11.03
CA GLY A 81 -0.25 -5.28 -11.96
C GLY A 81 -0.13 -6.70 -11.41
N GLY A 82 -0.19 -7.69 -12.31
CA GLY A 82 0.03 -9.09 -12.01
C GLY A 82 0.75 -9.81 -13.17
N LEU A 83 1.53 -10.84 -12.83
CA LEU A 83 2.20 -11.72 -13.78
C LEU A 83 1.42 -13.04 -13.88
N GLY A 84 1.07 -13.42 -15.10
CA GLY A 84 0.38 -14.68 -15.41
C GLY A 84 0.96 -15.35 -16.64
N ILE A 85 0.49 -16.56 -16.94
CA ILE A 85 0.87 -17.25 -18.18
C ILE A 85 -0.15 -16.89 -19.25
N VAL A 86 0.32 -16.29 -20.35
CA VAL A 86 -0.49 -16.10 -21.55
C VAL A 86 -0.29 -17.31 -22.45
N LYS A 87 -1.34 -18.13 -22.62
CA LYS A 87 -1.34 -19.18 -23.65
C LYS A 87 -1.64 -18.51 -24.99
N LEU A 88 -0.65 -18.46 -25.88
CA LEU A 88 -0.73 -17.84 -27.21
C LEU A 88 -1.63 -18.59 -28.21
N GLU A 89 -2.38 -19.59 -27.75
CA GLU A 89 -3.28 -20.38 -28.58
C GLU A 89 -4.63 -19.66 -28.73
N ASN A 90 -4.75 -18.84 -29.79
CA ASN A 90 -5.94 -18.39 -30.55
C ASN A 90 -7.34 -18.21 -29.89
N THR A 91 -7.48 -18.03 -28.59
CA THR A 91 -8.74 -17.59 -27.97
C THR A 91 -8.56 -16.30 -27.15
N PRO A 92 -9.42 -15.29 -27.35
CA PRO A 92 -9.34 -13.99 -26.68
C PRO A 92 -9.60 -14.03 -25.16
N ASP A 93 -9.95 -15.19 -24.62
CA ASP A 93 -10.32 -15.39 -23.20
C ASP A 93 -9.27 -16.18 -22.38
N ASN A 94 -8.03 -16.36 -22.87
CA ASN A 94 -6.99 -17.15 -22.20
C ASN A 94 -6.15 -16.41 -21.13
N ILE A 95 -6.72 -15.44 -20.43
CA ILE A 95 -6.01 -14.82 -19.29
C ILE A 95 -6.17 -15.75 -18.09
N THR A 96 -5.08 -16.42 -17.71
CA THR A 96 -5.04 -17.20 -16.47
C THR A 96 -4.98 -16.28 -15.27
N ASP A 97 -5.50 -16.75 -14.12
CA ASP A 97 -5.36 -16.06 -12.84
C ASP A 97 -3.89 -15.65 -12.61
N PRO A 98 -3.63 -14.44 -12.09
CA PRO A 98 -2.28 -14.00 -11.83
C PRO A 98 -1.57 -15.01 -10.92
N LYS A 99 -0.34 -15.39 -11.28
CA LYS A 99 0.51 -16.25 -10.46
C LYS A 99 1.24 -15.45 -9.39
N ALA A 100 1.58 -14.21 -9.71
CA ALA A 100 2.20 -13.27 -8.79
C ALA A 100 1.64 -11.86 -8.98
N ALA A 101 1.54 -11.10 -7.91
CA ALA A 101 1.28 -9.66 -7.98
C ALA A 101 2.56 -8.90 -8.38
N CYS A 102 2.44 -7.64 -8.79
CA CYS A 102 3.57 -6.77 -9.11
C CYS A 102 3.44 -5.41 -8.44
N GLU A 103 4.59 -4.92 -7.96
CA GLU A 103 4.72 -3.58 -7.41
C GLU A 103 6.01 -2.92 -7.91
N PHE A 104 5.87 -1.74 -8.53
CA PHE A 104 6.95 -0.98 -9.14
C PHE A 104 7.20 0.32 -8.37
N LYS A 105 8.44 0.52 -7.92
CA LYS A 105 8.86 1.76 -7.26
C LYS A 105 9.97 2.45 -8.03
N CYS A 106 9.93 3.77 -8.06
CA CYS A 106 10.98 4.63 -8.58
C CYS A 106 11.47 5.56 -7.46
N PRO A 107 12.45 5.14 -6.64
CA PRO A 107 12.96 5.95 -5.55
C PRO A 107 13.53 7.27 -6.06
N VAL A 108 13.34 8.35 -5.29
CA VAL A 108 14.02 9.62 -5.56
C VAL A 108 15.47 9.46 -5.14
N GLY A 109 16.39 9.77 -6.05
CA GLY A 109 17.81 9.65 -5.77
C GLY A 109 18.34 10.65 -4.78
N THR A 110 19.41 10.23 -4.12
CA THR A 110 20.31 11.11 -3.35
C THR A 110 21.66 11.06 -4.03
N ASP A 111 22.44 12.13 -3.92
CA ASP A 111 23.67 12.36 -4.72
C ASP A 111 24.75 11.26 -4.62
N TYR A 112 24.59 10.29 -3.71
CA TYR A 112 25.65 9.34 -3.32
C TYR A 112 25.36 7.86 -3.61
N LYS A 113 24.18 7.50 -4.12
CA LYS A 113 23.83 6.09 -4.43
C LYS A 113 22.87 5.99 -5.61
N THR A 114 23.00 4.92 -6.39
CA THR A 114 22.00 4.51 -7.37
C THR A 114 20.64 4.43 -6.69
N PRO A 115 19.59 5.07 -7.22
CA PRO A 115 18.34 5.23 -6.49
C PRO A 115 17.44 4.01 -6.66
N VAL A 116 17.95 2.86 -6.23
CA VAL A 116 17.23 1.59 -6.14
C VAL A 116 17.24 1.09 -4.72
N HIS A 117 16.25 0.27 -4.36
CA HIS A 117 16.19 -0.38 -3.07
C HIS A 117 16.96 -1.71 -3.10
N TYR A 118 18.00 -1.85 -2.28
CA TYR A 118 18.66 -3.15 -2.03
C TYR A 118 18.01 -3.94 -0.89
N GLU A 119 16.95 -3.39 -0.31
CA GLU A 119 16.07 -4.04 0.65
C GLU A 119 14.69 -3.42 0.55
N ILE A 120 13.63 -4.22 0.72
CA ILE A 120 12.26 -3.69 0.70
C ILE A 120 12.07 -2.75 1.91
N PRO A 121 11.70 -1.47 1.72
CA PRO A 121 11.42 -0.59 2.85
C PRO A 121 10.23 -1.11 3.67
N VAL A 122 10.37 -1.15 5.00
CA VAL A 122 9.35 -1.70 5.93
C VAL A 122 7.96 -1.11 5.69
N ARG A 123 7.89 0.19 5.36
CA ARG A 123 6.63 0.89 5.06
C ARG A 123 5.83 0.29 3.89
N HIS A 124 6.48 -0.46 3.00
CA HIS A 124 5.83 -1.08 1.85
C HIS A 124 5.31 -2.48 2.19
N VAL A 125 5.82 -3.17 3.21
CA VAL A 125 5.45 -4.57 3.50
C VAL A 125 3.94 -4.78 3.67
N SER A 126 3.26 -3.93 4.43
CA SER A 126 1.80 -4.03 4.58
C SER A 126 1.04 -3.79 3.29
N GLN A 127 1.58 -2.96 2.39
CA GLN A 127 1.02 -2.73 1.05
C GLN A 127 1.15 -4.00 0.20
N LEU A 128 2.34 -4.62 0.17
CA LEU A 128 2.60 -5.85 -0.58
C LEU A 128 1.71 -7.02 -0.13
N LEU A 129 1.54 -7.18 1.19
CA LEU A 129 0.64 -8.18 1.76
C LEU A 129 -0.82 -7.92 1.37
N ALA A 130 -1.25 -6.66 1.39
CA ALA A 130 -2.61 -6.30 1.00
C ALA A 130 -2.86 -6.62 -0.49
N GLU A 131 -1.90 -6.31 -1.35
CA GLU A 131 -1.98 -6.60 -2.79
C GLU A 131 -2.09 -8.10 -3.05
N MET A 132 -1.18 -8.90 -2.49
CA MET A 132 -1.23 -10.37 -2.59
C MET A 132 -2.56 -10.95 -2.08
N ALA A 133 -3.06 -10.44 -0.94
CA ALA A 133 -4.34 -10.86 -0.40
C ALA A 133 -5.52 -10.47 -1.32
N SER A 134 -5.43 -9.33 -2.00
CA SER A 134 -6.47 -8.88 -2.94
C SER A 134 -6.49 -9.65 -4.25
N THR A 135 -5.32 -9.98 -4.78
CA THR A 135 -5.16 -10.74 -6.03
C THR A 135 -5.24 -12.25 -5.83
N GLY A 136 -5.29 -12.72 -4.58
CA GLY A 136 -5.26 -14.15 -4.25
C GLY A 136 -3.92 -14.82 -4.56
N THR A 137 -2.84 -14.06 -4.72
CA THR A 137 -1.51 -14.59 -5.05
C THR A 137 -0.70 -14.90 -3.80
N LYS A 138 0.16 -15.93 -3.88
CA LYS A 138 1.10 -16.28 -2.79
C LYS A 138 2.46 -15.59 -2.93
N GLU A 139 2.68 -15.00 -4.09
CA GLU A 139 3.93 -14.33 -4.45
C GLU A 139 3.66 -12.94 -5.01
N LEU A 140 4.65 -12.07 -4.85
CA LEU A 140 4.70 -10.75 -5.45
C LEU A 140 6.12 -10.47 -5.95
N VAL A 141 6.20 -9.85 -7.11
CA VAL A 141 7.44 -9.30 -7.66
C VAL A 141 7.51 -7.82 -7.32
N TYR A 142 8.51 -7.45 -6.50
CA TYR A 142 8.79 -6.06 -6.17
C TYR A 142 9.98 -5.58 -6.99
N LEU A 143 9.78 -4.53 -7.78
CA LEU A 143 10.81 -3.97 -8.64
C LEU A 143 11.07 -2.52 -8.24
N SER A 144 12.34 -2.21 -7.96
CA SER A 144 12.79 -0.84 -7.74
C SER A 144 13.64 -0.39 -8.91
N TRP A 145 13.19 0.64 -9.62
CA TRP A 145 13.79 1.14 -10.85
C TRP A 145 14.50 2.48 -10.66
N SER A 146 15.61 2.65 -11.38
CA SER A 146 16.33 3.90 -11.60
C SER A 146 16.78 4.03 -13.05
N ALA A 147 17.35 5.19 -13.42
CA ALA A 147 17.90 5.38 -14.76
C ALA A 147 19.13 4.50 -15.03
N GLU A 148 19.82 4.06 -13.98
CA GLU A 148 21.06 3.29 -14.04
C GLU A 148 20.81 1.78 -13.97
N SER A 149 19.99 1.34 -13.01
CA SER A 149 19.67 -0.08 -12.79
C SER A 149 18.27 -0.31 -12.21
N SER A 150 17.87 -1.57 -12.16
CA SER A 150 16.66 -2.05 -11.49
C SER A 150 16.98 -3.26 -10.63
N THR A 151 16.48 -3.28 -9.40
CA THR A 151 16.56 -4.44 -8.51
C THR A 151 15.21 -5.16 -8.48
N VAL A 152 15.24 -6.49 -8.51
CA VAL A 152 14.04 -7.33 -8.52
C VAL A 152 14.05 -8.23 -7.29
N PHE A 153 12.95 -8.21 -6.53
CA PHE A 153 12.74 -9.06 -5.37
C PHE A 153 11.55 -9.98 -5.60
N GLN A 154 11.68 -11.21 -5.12
CA GLN A 154 10.54 -12.10 -4.87
C GLN A 154 10.10 -11.92 -3.42
N VAL A 155 8.78 -11.82 -3.23
CA VAL A 155 8.16 -11.65 -1.92
C VAL A 155 7.12 -12.74 -1.72
N SER A 156 7.21 -13.44 -0.60
CA SER A 156 6.28 -14.50 -0.23
C SER A 156 5.18 -13.97 0.69
N PHE A 157 3.95 -14.42 0.49
CA PHE A 157 2.82 -14.04 1.33
C PHE A 157 2.95 -14.62 2.75
N ASP A 158 2.81 -13.76 3.76
CA ASP A 158 2.73 -14.15 5.17
C ASP A 158 1.28 -13.93 5.65
N GLU A 159 0.51 -15.01 5.63
CA GLU A 159 -0.90 -15.02 6.00
C GLU A 159 -1.11 -14.63 7.47
N GLU A 160 -0.22 -15.08 8.36
CA GLU A 160 -0.34 -14.76 9.78
C GLU A 160 -0.14 -13.27 10.03
N LEU A 161 0.93 -12.69 9.46
CA LEU A 161 1.21 -11.26 9.56
C LEU A 161 0.10 -10.43 8.94
N TRP A 162 -0.39 -10.82 7.76
CA TRP A 162 -1.52 -10.15 7.15
C TRP A 162 -2.76 -10.18 8.03
N LYS A 163 -3.09 -11.34 8.61
CA LYS A 163 -4.21 -11.47 9.55
C LYS A 163 -4.08 -10.55 10.75
N MET A 164 -2.89 -10.46 11.36
CA MET A 164 -2.65 -9.53 12.47
C MET A 164 -2.86 -8.06 12.08
N ILE A 165 -2.39 -7.67 10.88
CA ILE A 165 -2.58 -6.31 10.36
C ILE A 165 -4.07 -6.00 10.19
N ILE A 166 -4.82 -6.92 9.58
CA ILE A 166 -6.26 -6.75 9.37
C ILE A 166 -7.03 -6.73 10.68
N ASP A 167 -6.74 -7.63 11.61
CA ASP A 167 -7.41 -7.66 12.92
C ASP A 167 -7.21 -6.33 13.67
N GLU A 168 -6.00 -5.76 13.64
CA GLU A 168 -5.73 -4.46 14.24
C GLU A 168 -6.41 -3.30 13.47
N ALA A 169 -6.43 -3.36 12.14
CA ALA A 169 -7.16 -2.37 11.35
C ALA A 169 -8.66 -2.40 11.68
N LEU A 170 -9.24 -3.59 11.79
CA LEU A 170 -10.64 -3.77 12.15
C LEU A 170 -10.92 -3.30 13.58
N SER A 171 -10.03 -3.55 14.53
CA SER A 171 -10.20 -3.09 15.93
C SER A 171 -10.28 -1.55 16.02
N VAL A 172 -9.53 -0.86 15.16
CA VAL A 172 -9.48 0.61 15.10
C VAL A 172 -10.65 1.17 14.30
N TYR A 173 -10.89 0.65 13.09
CA TYR A 173 -11.77 1.27 12.10
C TYR A 173 -13.20 0.73 12.09
N SER A 174 -13.51 -0.37 12.79
CA SER A 174 -14.89 -0.89 12.91
C SER A 174 -15.74 -0.18 13.97
N THR A 175 -15.23 0.86 14.60
CA THR A 175 -15.94 1.62 15.63
C THR A 175 -16.99 2.56 15.02
N GLU A 176 -17.98 3.02 15.80
CA GLU A 176 -19.02 3.96 15.32
C GLU A 176 -18.47 5.32 14.90
N SER A 177 -17.37 5.74 15.53
CA SER A 177 -16.70 6.99 15.24
C SER A 177 -15.20 6.70 15.13
N PRO A 178 -14.73 6.12 14.00
CA PRO A 178 -13.34 5.77 13.83
C PRO A 178 -12.49 7.04 13.93
N LYS A 179 -11.60 7.06 14.92
CA LYS A 179 -10.66 8.15 15.13
C LYS A 179 -9.28 7.70 14.73
N ARG A 180 -8.55 8.61 14.10
CA ARG A 180 -7.12 8.40 13.83
C ARG A 180 -6.40 8.04 15.13
N PRO A 181 -5.71 6.89 15.21
CA PRO A 181 -4.95 6.53 16.41
C PRO A 181 -3.91 7.58 16.73
N THR A 182 -3.89 8.05 17.98
CA THR A 182 -2.85 8.98 18.48
C THR A 182 -1.74 8.26 19.25
N ARG A 183 -1.96 6.99 19.61
CA ARG A 183 -1.02 6.15 20.35
C ARG A 183 -0.91 4.80 19.66
N ILE A 184 0.29 4.23 19.69
CA ILE A 184 0.55 2.88 19.18
C ILE A 184 0.10 1.86 20.23
N SER A 185 -0.78 0.94 19.84
CA SER A 185 -1.23 -0.18 20.66
C SER A 185 -0.10 -1.22 20.84
N GLU A 186 -0.23 -2.12 21.82
CA GLU A 186 0.71 -3.25 21.95
C GLU A 186 0.65 -4.19 20.73
N ALA A 187 -0.53 -4.38 20.14
CA ALA A 187 -0.72 -5.12 18.90
C ALA A 187 0.05 -4.47 17.74
N ALA A 188 -0.08 -3.14 17.56
CA ALA A 188 0.66 -2.39 16.55
C ALA A 188 2.18 -2.40 16.77
N LYS A 189 2.66 -2.40 18.03
CA LYS A 189 4.08 -2.60 18.34
C LYS A 189 4.56 -3.98 17.92
N ASN A 190 3.74 -5.02 18.16
CA ASN A 190 4.07 -6.38 17.77
C ASN A 190 4.10 -6.55 16.25
N ILE A 191 3.09 -6.02 15.55
CA ILE A 191 3.03 -5.95 14.08
C ILE A 191 4.28 -5.25 13.56
N LYS A 192 4.65 -4.09 14.13
CA LYS A 192 5.87 -3.38 13.74
C LYS A 192 7.10 -4.29 13.82
N ARG A 193 7.30 -5.05 14.89
CA ARG A 193 8.43 -6.00 15.01
C ARG A 193 8.40 -7.06 13.90
N LYS A 194 7.23 -7.70 13.68
CA LYS A 194 7.07 -8.71 12.64
C LYS A 194 7.30 -8.17 11.22
N LEU A 195 6.92 -6.91 10.95
CA LEU A 195 7.23 -6.26 9.66
C LEU A 195 8.75 -6.13 9.41
N TYR A 196 9.56 -5.99 10.45
CA TYR A 196 11.04 -6.00 10.30
C TYR A 196 11.57 -7.41 10.04
N SER A 197 11.06 -8.43 10.74
CA SER A 197 11.42 -9.84 10.51
C SER A 197 11.02 -10.32 9.13
N PHE A 198 9.84 -9.92 8.65
CA PHE A 198 9.33 -10.27 7.33
C PHE A 198 10.33 -9.96 6.21
N LYS A 199 11.03 -8.82 6.27
CA LYS A 199 12.04 -8.48 5.27
C LYS A 199 13.15 -9.52 5.16
N GLN A 200 13.52 -10.15 6.26
CA GLN A 200 14.62 -11.12 6.29
C GLN A 200 14.14 -12.52 5.90
N GLU A 201 12.91 -12.86 6.27
CA GLU A 201 12.37 -14.22 6.17
C GLU A 201 11.57 -14.47 4.89
N HIS A 202 10.97 -13.42 4.31
CA HIS A 202 9.99 -13.53 3.21
C HIS A 202 10.35 -12.70 1.98
N THR A 203 11.57 -12.16 1.90
CA THR A 203 12.02 -11.40 0.72
C THR A 203 13.36 -11.91 0.24
N GLU A 204 13.47 -12.11 -1.08
CA GLU A 204 14.69 -12.55 -1.74
C GLU A 204 15.05 -11.58 -2.86
N LEU A 205 16.25 -11.01 -2.83
CA LEU A 205 16.79 -10.24 -3.95
C LEU A 205 17.22 -11.21 -5.05
N LEU A 206 16.47 -11.25 -6.15
CA LEU A 206 16.76 -12.16 -7.26
C LEU A 206 17.92 -11.65 -8.11
N CYS A 207 17.88 -10.37 -8.49
CA CYS A 207 18.91 -9.78 -9.33
C CYS A 207 18.90 -8.24 -9.30
N GLU A 208 20.01 -7.68 -9.75
CA GLU A 208 20.09 -6.31 -10.25
C GLU A 208 20.39 -6.35 -11.75
N VAL A 209 19.60 -5.65 -12.53
CA VAL A 209 19.77 -5.53 -13.99
C VAL A 209 20.03 -4.08 -14.37
N LYS A 210 20.91 -3.87 -15.34
CA LYS A 210 21.16 -2.53 -15.89
C LYS A 210 19.90 -2.02 -16.58
N SER A 211 19.56 -0.75 -16.36
CA SER A 211 18.36 -0.18 -16.96
C SER A 211 18.51 -0.11 -18.49
N ALA A 212 17.53 -0.68 -19.18
CA ALA A 212 17.45 -0.60 -20.62
C ALA A 212 17.01 0.82 -21.03
N LYS A 213 17.74 1.42 -21.96
CA LYS A 213 17.30 2.64 -22.64
C LYS A 213 16.62 2.22 -23.93
N ALA A 214 15.38 2.66 -24.13
CA ALA A 214 14.73 2.50 -25.42
C ALA A 214 15.55 3.25 -26.47
N THR A 215 16.27 2.52 -27.31
CA THR A 215 16.84 3.07 -28.54
C THR A 215 15.70 3.18 -29.54
N SER A 216 15.44 4.37 -30.06
CA SER A 216 14.57 4.53 -31.20
C SER A 216 15.24 3.82 -32.37
N LEU A 217 14.83 2.57 -32.63
CA LEU A 217 15.06 1.96 -33.92
C LEU A 217 14.31 2.84 -34.91
N ASN A 218 15.06 3.59 -35.73
CA ASN A 218 14.51 4.20 -36.93
C ASN A 218 14.08 3.04 -37.82
N ILE A 219 12.84 2.58 -37.62
CA ILE A 219 12.16 1.70 -38.57
C ILE A 219 11.92 2.60 -39.77
N SER A 220 12.91 2.68 -40.66
CA SER A 220 12.75 3.26 -41.98
C SER A 220 11.66 2.42 -42.65
N GLN A 221 10.44 2.96 -42.68
CA GLN A 221 9.37 2.43 -43.49
C GLN A 221 9.82 2.57 -44.95
N SER A 222 10.46 1.52 -45.49
CA SER A 222 10.64 1.39 -46.93
C SER A 222 9.28 1.06 -47.50
N HIS A 223 8.55 2.09 -47.91
CA HIS A 223 7.42 1.93 -48.83
C HIS A 223 8.00 1.54 -50.19
N THR A 224 7.88 0.26 -50.53
CA THR A 224 7.90 -0.25 -51.91
C THR A 224 6.49 -0.60 -52.32
#